data_AF-K1U2U8-F1
#
_entry.id   AF-K1U2U8-F1
#
_cell.length_a   1.000
_cell.length_b   1.000
_cell.length_c   1.000
_cell.angle_alpha   90.00
_cell.angle_beta   90.00
_cell.angle_gamma   90.00
#
_symmetry.space_group_name_H-M   'P 1'
#
loop_
_entity.id
_entity.type
_entity.pdbx_description
1 polymer ?
#
loop_
_entity_poly.entity_id
_entity_poly.type
_entity_poly.pdbx_seq_one_letter_code
_entity_poly.pdbx_strand_id
1 'polypeptide(L)'
;MSDNWVVQNLENALETWNDKLSEIWQLLTTTPQDFKGGSIWNVMVTINGAVQAIGLALLVLFFVVGVVRTCGSFTDVKKPEHALKLFVRFAIAKGVITYGMELMLALFNIVQG
;
A
#
# COMPACT_ATOMS: atom_id res chain seq x y z
N MET A 1 9.42 -45.72 -39.74
CA MET A 1 8.56 -44.67 -39.16
C MET A 1 9.29 -43.38 -39.44
N SER A 2 8.80 -42.57 -40.39
CA SER A 2 9.41 -41.25 -40.63
C SER A 2 9.14 -40.42 -39.38
N ASP A 3 10.19 -40.06 -38.64
CA ASP A 3 10.12 -39.03 -37.62
C ASP A 3 9.44 -37.82 -38.25
N ASN A 4 8.19 -37.58 -37.85
CA ASN A 4 7.41 -36.49 -38.40
C ASN A 4 7.88 -35.24 -37.68
N TRP A 5 9.05 -34.75 -38.09
CA TRP A 5 9.74 -33.59 -37.53
C TRP A 5 8.82 -32.36 -37.40
N VAL A 6 7.81 -32.26 -38.27
CA VAL A 6 6.75 -31.24 -38.20
C VAL A 6 5.89 -31.44 -36.95
N VAL A 7 5.44 -32.67 -36.67
CA VAL A 7 4.66 -32.99 -35.47
C VAL A 7 5.48 -32.72 -34.21
N GLN A 8 6.74 -33.18 -34.15
CA GLN A 8 7.62 -32.90 -33.01
C GLN A 8 7.87 -31.40 -32.80
N ASN A 9 8.09 -30.64 -33.87
CA ASN A 9 8.27 -29.19 -33.75
C ASN A 9 7.00 -28.48 -33.28
N LEU A 10 5.82 -28.93 -33.71
CA LEU A 10 4.54 -28.39 -33.26
C LEU A 10 4.28 -28.73 -31.79
N GLU A 11 4.57 -29.96 -31.37
CA GLU A 11 4.49 -30.38 -29.96
C GLU A 11 5.43 -29.54 -29.08
N ASN A 12 6.71 -29.40 -29.45
CA ASN A 12 7.68 -28.58 -28.74
C ASN A 12 7.27 -27.09 -28.66
N ALA A 13 6.70 -26.55 -29.74
CA ALA A 13 6.23 -25.17 -29.77
C ALA A 13 5.00 -24.96 -28.87
N LEU A 14 4.06 -25.91 -28.86
CA LEU A 14 2.88 -25.87 -28.00
C LEU A 14 3.26 -26.04 -26.52
N GLU A 15 4.20 -26.92 -26.19
CA GLU A 15 4.74 -27.04 -24.82
C GLU A 15 5.37 -25.73 -24.37
N THR A 16 6.26 -25.15 -25.18
CA THR A 16 6.88 -23.85 -24.86
C THR A 16 5.82 -22.75 -24.66
N TRP A 17 4.76 -22.74 -25.48
CA TRP A 17 3.69 -21.76 -25.35
C TRP A 17 2.89 -21.96 -24.06
N ASN A 18 2.57 -23.20 -23.71
CA ASN A 18 1.89 -23.54 -22.46
C ASN A 18 2.74 -23.15 -21.24
N ASP A 19 4.03 -23.44 -21.24
CA ASP A 19 4.95 -23.05 -20.16
C ASP A 19 4.98 -21.54 -19.97
N LYS A 20 5.05 -20.77 -21.07
CA LYS A 20 5.05 -19.32 -21.01
C LYS A 20 3.72 -18.74 -20.57
N LEU A 21 2.60 -19.32 -20.99
CA LEU A 21 1.28 -18.92 -20.49
C LEU A 21 1.13 -19.21 -19.01
N SER A 22 1.62 -20.36 -18.53
CA SER A 22 1.63 -20.71 -17.11
C SER A 22 2.50 -19.74 -16.30
N GLU A 23 3.67 -19.37 -16.82
CA GLU A 23 4.55 -18.37 -16.19
C GLU A 23 3.88 -16.99 -16.11
N ILE A 24 3.25 -16.52 -17.21
CA ILE A 24 2.51 -15.25 -17.23
C ILE A 24 1.35 -15.30 -16.24
N TRP A 25 0.59 -16.41 -16.23
CA TRP A 25 -0.51 -16.59 -15.30
C TRP A 25 -0.04 -16.50 -13.85
N GLN A 26 1.03 -17.23 -13.50
CA GLN A 26 1.64 -17.15 -12.17
C GLN A 26 2.05 -15.71 -11.82
N LEU A 27 2.70 -14.99 -12.72
CA LEU A 27 3.10 -13.60 -12.46
C LEU A 27 1.90 -12.67 -12.24
N LEU A 28 0.80 -12.88 -12.96
CA LEU A 28 -0.43 -12.09 -12.82
C LEU A 28 -1.19 -12.40 -11.53
N THR A 29 -1.16 -13.64 -11.06
CA THR A 29 -1.88 -14.07 -9.85
C THR A 29 -1.02 -14.07 -8.58
N THR A 30 0.27 -13.77 -8.68
CA THR A 30 1.17 -13.71 -7.51
C THR A 30 0.87 -12.47 -6.67
N THR A 31 0.78 -12.65 -5.36
CA THR A 31 0.57 -11.54 -4.43
C THR A 31 1.82 -10.64 -4.35
N PRO A 32 1.67 -9.33 -4.09
CA PRO A 32 2.81 -8.45 -3.82
C PRO A 32 3.75 -8.98 -2.73
N GLN A 33 3.20 -9.66 -1.71
CA GLN A 33 3.91 -10.25 -0.57
C GLN A 33 4.82 -11.41 -0.98
N ASP A 34 4.40 -12.20 -1.96
CA ASP A 34 5.15 -13.37 -2.44
C ASP A 34 6.01 -13.05 -3.66
N PHE A 35 5.76 -11.91 -4.33
CA PHE A 35 6.49 -11.50 -5.51
C PHE A 35 8.00 -11.44 -5.26
N LYS A 36 8.78 -12.18 -6.06
CA LYS A 36 10.24 -12.32 -5.93
C LYS A 36 10.66 -12.73 -4.50
N GLY A 37 9.91 -13.63 -3.88
CA GLY A 37 10.18 -14.16 -2.54
C GLY A 37 9.99 -13.14 -1.42
N GLY A 38 9.19 -12.08 -1.65
CA GLY A 38 8.84 -11.07 -0.67
C GLY A 38 9.94 -10.05 -0.35
N SER A 39 11.09 -10.12 -1.03
CA SER A 39 12.19 -9.18 -0.84
C SER A 39 11.78 -7.73 -1.13
N ILE A 40 11.12 -7.52 -2.28
CA ILE A 40 10.62 -6.21 -2.72
C ILE A 40 9.52 -5.72 -1.76
N TRP A 41 8.63 -6.61 -1.35
CA TRP A 41 7.58 -6.30 -0.37
C TRP A 41 8.15 -5.81 0.95
N ASN A 42 9.15 -6.50 1.49
CA ASN A 42 9.78 -6.12 2.75
C ASN A 42 10.44 -4.73 2.69
N VAL A 43 11.05 -4.38 1.55
CA VAL A 43 11.58 -3.03 1.32
C VAL A 43 10.44 -2.00 1.32
N MET A 44 9.33 -2.28 0.64
CA MET A 44 8.17 -1.39 0.63
C MET A 44 7.57 -1.18 2.02
N VAL A 45 7.40 -2.25 2.80
CA VAL A 45 6.89 -2.16 4.19
C VAL A 45 7.84 -1.38 5.08
N THR A 46 9.15 -1.58 4.92
CA THR A 46 10.18 -0.84 5.67
C THR A 46 10.12 0.66 5.37
N ILE A 47 10.05 1.02 4.09
CA ILE A 47 9.94 2.43 3.65
C ILE A 47 8.64 3.03 4.19
N ASN A 48 7.52 2.32 4.06
CA ASN A 48 6.25 2.79 4.57
C ASN A 48 6.28 3.02 6.08
N GLY A 49 6.86 2.10 6.86
CA GLY A 49 7.00 2.25 8.31
C GLY A 49 7.83 3.48 8.70
N ALA A 50 8.94 3.73 7.99
CA ALA A 50 9.76 4.93 8.20
C ALA A 50 8.98 6.21 7.86
N VAL A 51 8.29 6.23 6.71
CA VAL A 51 7.47 7.37 6.29
C VAL A 51 6.29 7.60 7.23
N GLN A 52 5.66 6.54 7.73
CA GLN A 52 4.58 6.60 8.71
C GLN A 52 5.05 7.25 10.02
N ALA A 53 6.21 6.83 10.54
CA ALA A 53 6.79 7.43 11.74
C ALA A 53 7.06 8.93 11.56
N ILE A 54 7.68 9.32 10.43
CA ILE A 54 7.94 10.72 10.08
C ILE A 54 6.62 11.50 9.96
N GLY A 55 5.64 10.94 9.24
CA GLY A 55 4.34 11.56 9.02
C GLY A 55 3.58 11.80 10.33
N LEU A 56 3.60 10.84 11.25
CA LEU A 56 2.98 10.98 12.57
C LEU A 56 3.69 12.05 13.42
N ALA A 57 5.03 12.09 13.40
CA ALA A 57 5.79 13.10 14.11
C ALA A 57 5.47 14.53 13.61
N LEU A 58 5.43 14.71 12.29
CA LEU A 58 5.05 15.98 11.66
C LEU A 58 3.60 16.35 11.94
N LEU A 59 2.68 15.37 11.90
CA LEU A 59 1.27 15.59 12.21
C LEU A 59 1.09 16.15 13.63
N VAL A 60 1.77 15.56 14.61
CA VAL A 60 1.75 16.04 16.01
C VAL A 60 2.34 17.44 16.11
N LEU A 61 3.48 17.69 15.46
CA LEU A 61 4.13 19.01 15.48
C LEU A 61 3.19 20.10 14.91
N PHE A 62 2.60 19.86 13.73
CA PHE A 62 1.68 20.82 13.12
C PHE A 62 0.38 20.97 13.90
N PHE A 63 -0.10 19.91 14.54
CA PHE A 63 -1.24 20.01 15.45
C PHE A 63 -0.94 20.94 16.62
N VAL A 64 0.19 20.76 17.31
CA VAL A 64 0.59 21.61 18.45
C VAL A 64 0.79 23.06 18.00
N VAL A 65 1.50 23.31 16.90
CA VAL A 65 1.67 24.67 16.35
C VAL A 65 0.32 25.28 15.98
N GLY A 66 -0.59 24.50 15.40
CA GLY A 66 -1.95 24.91 15.08
C GLY A 66 -2.75 25.28 16.33
N VAL A 67 -2.67 24.48 17.40
CA VAL A 67 -3.29 24.79 18.70
C VAL A 67 -2.73 26.10 19.23
N VAL A 68 -1.40 26.26 19.31
CA VAL A 68 -0.76 27.47 19.86
C VAL A 68 -1.15 28.73 19.09
N ARG A 69 -1.20 28.68 17.75
CA ARG A 69 -1.63 29.82 16.92
C ARG A 69 -3.12 30.12 17.03
N THR A 70 -3.97 29.10 17.16
CA THR A 70 -5.44 29.27 17.20
C THR A 70 -5.93 29.65 18.61
N CYS A 71 -5.19 29.27 19.64
CA CYS A 71 -5.55 29.44 21.05
C CYS A 71 -4.67 30.46 21.81
N GLY A 72 -3.98 31.36 21.09
CA GLY A 72 -3.06 32.35 21.67
C GLY A 72 -3.69 33.35 22.65
N SER A 73 -5.02 33.36 22.78
CA SER A 73 -5.75 34.05 23.85
C SER A 73 -6.54 33.03 24.68
N PHE A 74 -6.37 33.08 26.01
CA PHE A 74 -7.09 32.23 26.98
C PHE A 74 -8.63 32.34 26.87
N THR A 75 -9.15 33.36 26.19
CA THR A 75 -10.58 33.56 25.94
C THR A 75 -11.12 32.70 24.77
N ASP A 76 -10.29 32.33 23.79
CA ASP A 76 -10.68 31.49 22.64
C ASP A 76 -10.56 29.99 22.91
N VAL A 77 -9.76 29.58 23.91
CA VAL A 77 -9.70 28.19 24.41
C VAL A 77 -11.06 27.74 24.95
N LYS A 78 -11.91 28.68 25.39
CA LYS A 78 -13.25 28.40 25.92
C LYS A 78 -14.30 28.09 24.85
N LYS A 79 -13.99 28.23 23.55
CA LYS A 79 -14.89 27.80 22.47
C LYS A 79 -14.54 26.35 22.07
N PRO A 80 -15.21 25.34 22.64
CA PRO A 80 -14.88 23.93 22.39
C PRO A 80 -14.97 23.56 20.89
N GLU A 81 -15.75 24.29 20.11
CA GLU A 81 -15.94 24.10 18.67
C GLU A 81 -14.62 24.15 17.88
N HIS A 82 -13.71 25.08 18.19
CA HIS A 82 -12.45 25.22 17.46
C HIS A 82 -11.47 24.09 17.79
N ALA A 83 -11.36 23.74 19.07
CA ALA A 83 -10.53 22.63 19.51
C ALA A 83 -11.05 21.29 18.96
N LEU A 84 -12.37 21.08 18.98
CA LEU A 84 -13.01 19.88 18.43
C LEU A 84 -12.74 19.76 16.92
N LYS A 85 -12.90 20.85 16.15
CA LYS A 85 -12.64 20.83 14.71
C LYS A 85 -11.18 20.50 14.38
N LEU A 86 -10.24 21.02 15.17
CA LEU A 86 -8.81 20.72 15.00
C LEU A 86 -8.52 19.25 15.36
N PHE A 87 -9.13 18.74 16.43
CA PHE A 87 -8.98 17.37 16.87
C PHE A 87 -9.56 16.36 15.89
N VAL A 88 -10.74 16.62 15.32
CA VAL A 88 -11.34 15.75 14.29
C VAL A 88 -10.43 15.65 13.07
N ARG A 89 -9.86 16.77 12.60
CA ARG A 89 -8.89 16.77 11.49
C ARG A 89 -7.64 15.96 11.83
N PHE A 90 -7.13 16.10 13.04
CA PHE A 90 -6.00 15.30 13.53
C PHE A 90 -6.33 13.81 13.56
N ALA A 91 -7.49 13.43 14.10
CA ALA A 91 -7.91 12.04 14.20
C ALA A 91 -8.06 11.38 12.82
N ILE A 92 -8.66 12.08 11.85
CA ILE A 92 -8.78 11.60 10.47
C ILE A 92 -7.39 11.43 9.85
N ALA A 93 -6.53 12.44 9.94
CA ALA A 93 -5.17 12.38 9.39
C ALA A 93 -4.35 11.24 10.01
N LYS A 94 -4.43 11.07 11.33
CA LYS A 94 -3.78 9.97 12.05
C LYS A 94 -4.31 8.62 11.59
N GLY A 95 -5.63 8.48 11.40
CA GLY A 95 -6.26 7.28 10.88
C GLY A 95 -5.74 6.90 9.49
N VAL A 96 -5.71 7.86 8.56
CA VAL A 96 -5.22 7.64 7.19
C VAL A 96 -3.75 7.24 7.16
N ILE A 97 -2.90 7.89 7.96
CA ILE A 97 -1.47 7.56 8.04
C ILE A 97 -1.26 6.16 8.64
N THR A 98 -2.05 5.80 9.67
CA THR A 98 -1.87 4.52 10.37
C THR A 98 -2.35 3.33 9.55
N TYR A 99 -3.50 3.47 8.90
CA TYR A 99 -4.17 2.37 8.19
C TYR A 99 -4.00 2.42 6.67
N GLY A 100 -3.16 3.31 6.14
CA GLY A 100 -3.00 3.50 4.70
C GLY A 100 -2.50 2.26 3.98
N MET A 101 -1.57 1.50 4.59
CA MET A 101 -1.08 0.23 4.03
C MET A 101 -2.17 -0.85 4.05
N GLU A 102 -2.89 -0.97 5.16
CA GLU A 102 -3.99 -1.95 5.28
C GLU A 102 -5.11 -1.66 4.28
N LEU A 103 -5.44 -0.37 4.07
CA LEU A 103 -6.41 0.06 3.07
C LEU A 103 -5.96 -0.33 1.66
N MET A 104 -4.69 -0.10 1.32
CA MET A 104 -4.12 -0.48 0.02
C MET A 104 -4.21 -2.00 -0.20
N LEU A 105 -3.84 -2.79 0.81
CA LEU A 105 -3.93 -4.25 0.74
C LEU A 105 -5.36 -4.74 0.60
N ALA A 106 -6.30 -4.13 1.33
CA ALA A 106 -7.72 -4.46 1.21
C ALA A 106 -8.23 -4.20 -0.22
N LEU A 107 -7.83 -3.08 -0.83
CA LEU A 107 -8.16 -2.79 -2.22
C LEU A 107 -7.55 -3.81 -3.19
N PHE A 108 -6.28 -4.20 -2.99
CA PHE A 108 -5.65 -5.22 -3.82
C PHE A 108 -6.33 -6.58 -3.71
N ASN A 109 -6.69 -7.01 -2.50
CA ASN A 109 -7.42 -8.25 -2.28
C ASN A 109 -8.78 -8.23 -2.99
N ILE A 110 -9.53 -7.12 -2.91
CA ILE A 110 -10.83 -7.00 -3.59
C ILE A 110 -10.69 -7.09 -5.12
N VAL A 111 -9.62 -6.52 -5.68
CA VAL A 111 -9.39 -6.53 -7.13
C VAL A 111 -8.86 -7.88 -7.62
N GLN A 112 -8.07 -8.58 -6.81
CA GLN A 112 -7.48 -9.87 -7.17
C GLN A 112 -8.46 -11.05 -6.98
N GLY A 113 -9.54 -10.89 -6.20
CA GLY A 113 -10.61 -11.88 -6.03
C GLY A 113 -10.39 -12.78 -4.82
#